data_AF-A0A976QIA6-F1
#
_entry.id   AF-A0A976QIA6-F1
#
_cell.length_a   1.000
_cell.length_b   1.000
_cell.length_c   1.000
_cell.angle_alpha   90.00
_cell.angle_beta   90.00
_cell.angle_gamma   90.00
#
_symmetry.space_group_name_H-M   'P 1'
#
loop_
_entity.id
_entity.type
_entity.pdbx_description
1 polymer ?
#
loop_
_entity_poly.entity_id
_entity_poly.type
_entity_poly.pdbx_seq_one_letter_code
_entity_poly.pdbx_strand_id
1 'polypeptide(L)'
;MRSWAEKDPKTEFKREGSRMFEEMLETIEDRVTDIIFKVHLEAGARARNVWNVSQTSHDEVGQFAMAERQRAAAQAPQGEVKVKQIKLEQPKVGRNDPCPCGSGKKYKKCCGKNS
;
A
#
# COMPACT_ATOMS: atom_id res chain seq x y z
N MET A 1 25.85 -10.82 3.77
CA MET A 1 25.87 -10.40 5.19
C MET A 1 26.97 -9.36 5.32
N ARG A 2 26.65 -8.05 5.18
CA ARG A 2 27.66 -6.98 5.22
C ARG A 2 28.17 -6.88 6.66
N SER A 3 29.47 -7.04 6.90
CA SER A 3 30.09 -7.13 8.23
C SER A 3 30.03 -5.79 8.98
N TRP A 4 29.37 -5.80 10.13
CA TRP A 4 29.00 -4.62 10.94
C TRP A 4 30.08 -4.19 11.93
N ALA A 5 31.34 -4.00 11.52
CA ALA A 5 32.38 -3.72 12.51
C ALA A 5 33.22 -2.46 12.31
N GLU A 6 33.34 -1.91 11.09
CA GLU A 6 34.30 -0.80 10.87
C GLU A 6 33.66 0.53 10.46
N LYS A 7 32.48 0.52 9.83
CA LYS A 7 31.86 1.74 9.28
C LYS A 7 30.45 1.96 9.79
N ASP A 8 30.17 3.22 10.12
CA ASP A 8 28.87 3.68 10.59
C ASP A 8 27.78 3.43 9.52
N PRO A 9 26.71 2.67 9.84
CA PRO A 9 25.66 2.31 8.89
C PRO A 9 24.94 3.52 8.26
N LYS A 10 24.79 4.61 9.02
CA LYS A 10 24.14 5.84 8.53
C LYS A 10 25.02 6.53 7.48
N THR A 11 26.33 6.47 7.65
CA THR A 11 27.30 7.02 6.70
C THR A 11 27.33 6.22 5.41
N GLU A 12 27.31 4.88 5.50
CA GLU A 12 27.22 4.02 4.31
C GLU A 12 25.88 4.19 3.58
N PHE A 13 24.76 4.31 4.30
CA PHE A 13 23.46 4.61 3.69
C PHE A 13 23.46 5.95 2.94
N LYS A 14 24.03 7.00 3.56
CA LYS A 14 24.15 8.31 2.90
C LYS A 14 25.01 8.24 1.65
N ARG A 15 26.11 7.49 1.68
CA ARG A 15 27.03 7.34 0.55
C ARG A 15 26.42 6.50 -0.57
N GLU A 16 25.75 5.40 -0.24
CA GLU A 16 25.04 4.55 -1.21
C GLU A 16 23.86 5.32 -1.83
N GLY A 17 23.13 6.09 -1.02
CA GLY A 17 22.05 6.96 -1.48
C GLY A 17 22.52 8.11 -2.36
N SER A 18 23.64 8.78 -2.02
CA SER A 18 24.18 9.86 -2.85
C SER A 18 24.65 9.33 -4.20
N ARG A 19 25.31 8.17 -4.24
CA ARG A 19 25.72 7.52 -5.49
C ARG A 19 24.52 7.23 -6.40
N MET A 20 23.45 6.64 -5.87
CA MET A 20 22.23 6.35 -6.65
C MET A 20 21.56 7.63 -7.17
N PHE A 21 21.62 8.72 -6.40
CA PHE A 21 21.07 10.00 -6.80
C PHE A 21 21.87 10.65 -7.93
N GLU A 22 23.21 10.58 -7.86
CA GLU A 22 24.11 11.05 -8.93
C GLU A 22 23.87 10.26 -10.23
N GLU A 23 23.78 8.92 -10.15
CA GLU A 23 23.46 8.07 -11.32
C GLU A 23 22.09 8.43 -11.95
N MET A 24 21.09 8.76 -11.12
CA MET A 24 19.78 9.21 -11.61
C MET A 24 19.88 10.55 -12.33
N LEU A 25 20.67 11.49 -11.81
CA LEU A 25 20.87 12.80 -12.44
C LEU A 25 21.55 12.68 -13.80
N GLU A 26 22.62 11.88 -13.90
CA GLU A 26 23.29 11.60 -15.18
C GLU A 26 22.30 11.03 -16.22
N THR A 27 21.45 10.10 -15.80
CA THR A 27 20.42 9.51 -16.67
C THR A 27 19.40 10.55 -17.15
N ILE A 28 19.05 11.54 -16.30
CA ILE A 28 18.13 12.62 -16.68
C ILE A 28 18.79 13.53 -17.71
N GLU A 29 20.06 13.90 -17.52
CA GLU A 29 20.82 14.73 -18.46
C GLU A 29 20.92 14.07 -19.84
N ASP A 30 21.26 12.79 -19.89
CA ASP A 30 21.28 11.99 -21.11
C ASP A 30 19.91 11.97 -21.80
N ARG A 31 18.83 11.82 -21.02
CA ARG A 31 17.47 11.79 -21.57
C ARG A 31 17.03 13.14 -22.13
N VAL A 32 17.38 14.24 -21.47
CA VAL A 32 17.05 15.58 -21.94
C VAL A 32 17.76 15.86 -23.27
N THR A 33 19.06 15.56 -23.36
CA THR A 33 19.82 15.75 -24.59
C THR A 33 19.30 14.86 -25.71
N ASP A 34 18.99 13.59 -25.44
CA ASP A 34 18.40 12.65 -26.40
C ASP A 34 17.09 13.19 -27.00
N ILE A 35 16.20 13.73 -26.16
CA ILE A 35 14.94 14.32 -26.61
C ILE A 35 15.21 15.53 -27.50
N ILE A 36 16.09 16.45 -27.09
CA ILE A 36 16.40 17.66 -27.87
C ILE A 36 16.88 17.29 -29.28
N PHE A 37 17.76 16.29 -29.39
CA PHE A 37 18.31 15.89 -30.69
C PHE A 37 17.39 14.99 -31.53
N LYS A 38 16.48 14.23 -30.91
CA LYS A 38 15.54 13.35 -31.63
C LYS A 38 14.19 14.01 -31.93
N VAL A 39 13.91 15.19 -31.39
CA VAL A 39 12.68 15.92 -31.68
C VAL A 39 12.72 16.42 -33.13
N HIS A 40 12.06 15.67 -34.01
CA HIS A 40 11.68 16.15 -35.33
C HIS A 40 10.41 17.01 -35.18
N LEU A 41 10.59 18.33 -35.26
CA LEU A 41 9.47 19.26 -35.36
C LEU A 41 8.90 19.20 -36.78
N GLU A 42 7.87 18.38 -36.99
CA GLU A 42 6.99 18.57 -38.15
C GLU A 42 6.30 19.94 -37.98
N ALA A 43 6.36 20.78 -39.01
CA ALA A 43 5.73 22.09 -39.03
C ALA A 43 4.20 21.92 -38.85
N GLY A 44 3.75 21.96 -37.59
CA GLY A 44 2.36 21.69 -37.19
C GLY A 44 2.21 20.95 -35.86
N ALA A 45 3.26 20.31 -35.34
CA ALA A 45 3.21 19.62 -34.05
C ALA A 45 3.28 20.61 -32.89
N ARG A 46 2.12 21.18 -32.51
CA ARG A 46 1.94 21.79 -31.19
C ARG A 46 2.41 20.78 -30.14
N ALA A 47 3.36 21.19 -29.30
CA ALA A 47 3.82 20.39 -28.16
C ALA A 47 2.60 19.89 -27.38
N ARG A 48 2.31 18.59 -27.49
CA ARG A 48 1.23 17.98 -26.74
C ARG A 48 1.70 17.88 -25.30
N ASN A 49 1.01 18.58 -24.41
CA ASN A 49 1.23 18.45 -22.98
C ASN A 49 1.00 16.98 -22.59
N VAL A 50 2.03 16.30 -22.10
CA VAL A 50 1.96 14.89 -21.65
C VAL A 50 1.34 14.79 -20.24
N TRP A 51 1.17 15.92 -19.56
CA TRP A 51 0.49 16.01 -18.28
C TRP A 51 -1.02 15.94 -18.45
N ASN A 52 -1.56 14.73 -18.47
CA ASN A 52 -2.97 14.54 -18.16
C ASN A 52 -3.12 14.73 -16.65
N VAL A 53 -3.57 15.92 -16.23
CA VAL A 53 -4.04 16.13 -14.86
C VAL A 53 -5.22 15.19 -14.67
N SER A 54 -4.97 14.04 -14.06
CA SER A 54 -6.00 13.16 -13.52
C SER A 54 -6.73 13.95 -12.46
N GLN A 55 -7.79 14.65 -12.85
CA GLN A 55 -8.69 15.29 -11.93
C GLN A 55 -9.42 14.18 -11.17
N THR A 56 -8.90 13.82 -10.00
CA THR A 56 -9.66 13.03 -9.03
C THR A 56 -10.78 13.94 -8.53
N SER A 57 -11.94 13.84 -9.16
CA SER A 57 -13.21 14.27 -8.59
C SER A 57 -13.38 13.44 -7.32
N HIS A 58 -13.13 14.06 -6.17
CA HIS A 58 -13.66 13.55 -4.93
C HIS A 58 -15.15 13.83 -4.98
N ASP A 59 -15.96 12.82 -5.30
CA ASP A 59 -17.36 12.81 -4.87
C ASP A 59 -17.34 13.14 -3.38
N GLU A 60 -17.94 14.28 -3.04
CA GLU A 60 -17.91 14.85 -1.71
C GLU A 60 -18.29 13.79 -0.70
N VAL A 61 -17.25 13.27 -0.04
CA VAL A 61 -17.39 12.14 0.84
C VAL A 61 -18.21 12.63 2.02
N GLY A 62 -19.45 12.14 2.14
CA GLY A 62 -20.38 12.36 3.26
C GLY A 62 -19.87 11.85 4.63
N GLN A 63 -18.57 11.72 4.80
CA GLN A 63 -17.90 11.42 6.06
C GLN A 63 -18.15 12.51 7.12
N PHE A 64 -18.30 13.78 6.73
CA PHE A 64 -18.70 14.83 7.67
C PHE A 64 -20.17 14.73 8.10
N ALA A 65 -21.08 14.34 7.21
CA ALA A 65 -22.49 14.12 7.55
C ALA A 65 -22.69 12.90 8.49
N MET A 66 -21.84 11.87 8.36
CA MET A 66 -21.80 10.74 9.30
C MET A 66 -21.21 11.15 10.66
N ALA A 67 -20.20 12.02 10.69
CA ALA A 67 -19.61 12.52 11.93
C ALA A 67 -20.59 13.39 12.73
N GLU A 68 -21.41 14.22 12.08
CA GLU A 68 -22.49 14.97 12.74
C GLU A 68 -23.59 14.05 13.29
N ARG A 69 -23.99 13.03 12.53
CA ARG A 69 -24.95 12.01 13.02
C ARG A 69 -24.41 11.23 14.22
N GLN A 70 -23.11 10.90 14.23
CA GLN A 70 -22.46 10.22 15.34
C GLN A 70 -22.30 11.12 16.57
N ARG A 71 -22.02 12.41 16.40
CA ARG A 71 -21.97 13.38 17.52
C ARG A 71 -23.35 13.61 18.14
N ALA A 72 -24.42 13.66 17.34
CA ALA A 72 -25.79 13.75 17.84
C ALA A 72 -26.23 12.46 18.58
N ALA A 73 -25.76 11.29 18.15
CA ALA A 73 -26.04 10.01 18.83
C ALA A 73 -25.22 9.80 20.12
N ALA A 74 -24.09 10.50 20.27
CA ALA A 74 -23.24 10.44 21.46
C ALA A 74 -23.75 11.30 22.65
N GLN A 75 -24.72 12.18 22.43
CA GLN A 75 -25.33 13.02 23.47
C GLN A 75 -26.65 12.47 24.04
N ALA A 76 -27.11 11.32 23.55
CA ALA A 76 -28.19 10.58 24.20
C ALA A 76 -27.64 9.87 25.46
N PRO A 77 -28.37 9.83 26.59
CA PRO A 77 -27.90 9.16 27.79
C PRO A 77 -27.78 7.65 27.51
N GLN A 78 -26.56 7.17 27.28
CA GLN A 78 -26.29 5.78 27.00
C GLN A 78 -26.23 5.00 28.32
N GLY A 79 -27.26 4.19 28.57
CA GLY A 79 -27.17 3.11 29.56
C GLY A 79 -26.02 2.16 29.22
N GLU A 80 -25.31 1.67 30.23
CA GLU A 80 -24.12 0.82 30.10
C GLU A 80 -24.35 -0.37 29.14
N VAL A 81 -23.74 -0.33 27.96
CA VAL A 81 -23.67 -1.50 27.08
C VAL A 81 -22.41 -2.29 27.41
N LYS A 82 -22.57 -3.34 28.22
CA LYS A 82 -21.51 -4.31 28.48
C LYS A 82 -21.17 -5.07 27.20
N VAL A 83 -19.98 -4.81 26.64
CA VAL A 83 -19.45 -5.52 25.47
C VAL A 83 -19.22 -6.98 25.84
N LYS A 84 -19.99 -7.91 25.26
CA LYS A 84 -19.76 -9.35 25.43
C LYS A 84 -18.56 -9.78 24.58
N GLN A 85 -17.52 -10.29 25.22
CA GLN A 85 -16.36 -10.87 24.55
C GLN A 85 -16.78 -12.13 23.77
N ILE A 86 -16.50 -12.16 22.47
CA ILE A 86 -16.76 -13.32 21.61
C ILE A 86 -15.70 -14.38 21.91
N LYS A 87 -16.05 -15.42 22.67
CA LYS A 87 -15.24 -16.63 22.81
C LYS A 87 -15.50 -17.53 21.60
N LEU A 88 -14.44 -18.05 20.99
CA LEU A 88 -14.59 -19.09 19.97
C LEU A 88 -15.09 -20.37 20.67
N GLU A 89 -16.31 -20.78 20.36
CA GLU A 89 -16.94 -22.02 20.86
C GLU A 89 -16.23 -23.30 20.36
N GLN A 90 -15.42 -23.19 19.30
CA GLN A 90 -14.81 -24.34 18.62
C GLN A 90 -13.28 -24.35 18.81
N PRO A 91 -12.67 -25.54 19.01
CA PRO A 91 -11.23 -25.66 19.11
C PRO A 91 -10.54 -25.23 17.80
N LYS A 92 -9.37 -24.61 17.92
CA LYS A 92 -8.54 -24.27 16.75
C LYS A 92 -8.14 -25.57 16.04
N VAL A 93 -8.66 -25.78 14.83
CA VAL A 93 -8.35 -26.96 14.02
C VAL A 93 -6.89 -26.89 13.56
N GLY A 94 -6.10 -27.89 13.91
CA GLY A 94 -4.72 -28.02 13.49
C GLY A 94 -4.60 -28.34 12.00
N ARG A 95 -3.50 -27.92 11.36
CA ARG A 95 -3.26 -28.09 9.92
C ARG A 95 -3.32 -29.56 9.45
N ASN A 96 -3.04 -30.53 10.34
CA ASN A 96 -3.08 -31.97 10.04
C ASN A 96 -4.34 -32.70 10.52
N ASP A 97 -5.23 -32.03 11.25
CA ASP A 97 -6.45 -32.63 11.82
C ASP A 97 -7.51 -32.92 10.74
N PRO A 98 -8.47 -33.82 10.99
CA PRO A 98 -9.61 -34.00 10.08
C PRO A 98 -10.34 -32.69 9.84
N CYS A 99 -10.65 -32.40 8.57
CA CYS A 99 -11.35 -31.18 8.19
C CYS A 99 -12.77 -31.16 8.79
N PRO A 100 -13.18 -30.08 9.48
CA PRO A 100 -14.52 -29.96 10.07
C PRO A 100 -15.63 -29.89 9.00
N CYS A 101 -15.25 -29.71 7.72
CA CYS A 101 -16.13 -29.75 6.57
C CYS A 101 -16.67 -31.15 6.22
N GLY A 102 -16.33 -32.19 6.97
CA GLY A 102 -16.83 -33.55 6.76
C GLY A 102 -16.21 -34.29 5.57
N SER A 103 -15.17 -33.74 4.94
CA SER A 103 -14.56 -34.32 3.74
C SER A 103 -13.68 -35.55 3.97
N GLY A 104 -13.44 -35.93 5.24
CA GLY A 104 -12.54 -37.01 5.64
C GLY A 104 -11.04 -36.75 5.35
N LYS A 105 -10.68 -35.60 4.80
CA LYS A 105 -9.29 -35.21 4.47
C LYS A 105 -8.68 -34.37 5.59
N LYS A 106 -7.34 -34.39 5.71
CA LYS A 106 -6.60 -33.46 6.60
C LYS A 106 -6.89 -32.01 6.23
N TYR A 107 -7.00 -31.10 7.21
CA TYR A 107 -7.37 -29.69 7.00
C TYR A 107 -6.52 -28.99 5.92
N LYS A 108 -5.19 -29.19 5.94
CA LYS A 108 -4.26 -28.66 4.92
C LYS A 108 -4.48 -29.14 3.49
N LYS A 109 -5.16 -30.27 3.32
CA LYS A 109 -5.49 -30.83 2.01
C LYS A 109 -6.93 -30.51 1.59
N CYS A 110 -7.68 -29.77 2.41
CA CYS A 110 -9.07 -29.39 2.18
C CYS A 110 -9.27 -27.88 2.37
N CYS A 111 -9.99 -27.44 3.40
CA CYS A 111 -10.30 -26.02 3.62
C CYS A 111 -9.06 -25.15 3.89
N GLY A 112 -7.97 -25.72 4.42
CA GLY A 112 -6.71 -25.03 4.65
C GLY A 112 -5.67 -25.19 3.52
N LYS A 113 -6.09 -25.51 2.30
CA LYS A 113 -5.18 -25.70 1.15
C LYS A 113 -4.68 -24.37 0.56
N ASN A 114 -5.47 -23.31 0.69
CA ASN A 114 -5.17 -21.95 0.20
C ASN A 114 -5.09 -20.92 1.35
N SER A 115 -4.93 -21.40 2.59
CA SER A 115 -4.80 -20.59 3.81
C SER A 115 -3.38 -20.61 4.32
#